data_AF-A0A127T4D2-F1
#
_entry.id   AF-A0A127T4D2-F1
#
_cell.length_a   1.000
_cell.length_b   1.000
_cell.length_c   1.000
_cell.angle_alpha   90.00
_cell.angle_beta   90.00
_cell.angle_gamma   90.00
#
_symmetry.space_group_name_H-M   'P 1'
#
loop_
_entity.id
_entity.type
_entity.pdbx_description
1 polymer ?
#
loop_
_entity_poly.entity_id
_entity_poly.type
_entity_poly.pdbx_seq_one_letter_code
_entity_poly.pdbx_strand_id
1 'polypeptide(L)'
;MLPDTEVEETGILNIQADIHQPEINCPGFFQLCNGNRLMASHQGNLLFANPNNNGALHFGISFKTPDEWKNQTQVDFQNRNSVVDFLLKEFSDWDERYKELIHTTLSFVGLATRIFPLEKPWKSKRPLPITMIGDAAHLMPPFAGQGVNSGLVDALILSDNLADGKFNSIEEAVKNYEQQMFIYGKEAQEESTQNEIEMFKPDFTFQQLLNV
;
A
#
# COMPACT_ATOMS: atom_id res chain seq x y z
N MET A 1 -3.18 16.85 21.69
CA MET A 1 -2.40 17.07 20.46
C MET A 1 -1.79 15.74 20.09
N LEU A 2 -2.02 15.31 18.85
CA LEU A 2 -1.42 14.13 18.23
C LEU A 2 0.11 14.34 18.04
N PRO A 3 0.89 13.30 17.71
CA PRO A 3 2.34 13.40 17.44
C PRO A 3 2.74 14.61 16.58
N ASP A 4 3.96 15.11 16.80
CA ASP A 4 4.63 16.10 15.93
C ASP A 4 5.24 15.45 14.68
N THR A 5 4.99 14.17 14.47
CA THR A 5 5.40 13.42 13.28
C THR A 5 4.45 13.74 12.14
N GLU A 6 4.99 13.95 10.95
CA GLU A 6 4.22 14.11 9.71
C GLU A 6 4.32 12.84 8.85
N VAL A 7 3.40 12.71 7.90
CA VAL A 7 3.45 11.63 6.91
C VAL A 7 4.58 11.89 5.91
N GLU A 8 5.30 10.83 5.53
CA GLU A 8 6.43 10.90 4.60
C GLU A 8 6.13 10.07 3.35
N GLU A 9 6.62 10.51 2.19
CA GLU A 9 6.59 9.70 0.97
C GLU A 9 7.80 8.76 0.93
N THR A 10 7.58 7.48 0.61
CA THR A 10 8.64 6.46 0.66
C THR A 10 9.46 6.37 -0.63
N GLY A 11 9.03 7.11 -1.68
CA GLY A 11 9.67 7.10 -2.99
C GLY A 11 9.12 6.07 -3.97
N ILE A 12 8.00 5.42 -3.65
CA ILE A 12 7.25 4.53 -4.54
C ILE A 12 5.94 5.20 -4.97
N LEU A 13 5.53 4.97 -6.21
CA LEU A 13 4.24 5.36 -6.74
C LEU A 13 3.43 4.11 -7.12
N ASN A 14 2.12 4.16 -6.86
CA ASN A 14 1.16 3.15 -7.27
C ASN A 14 0.16 3.77 -8.27
N ILE A 15 -0.08 3.06 -9.36
CA ILE A 15 -1.13 3.38 -10.34
C ILE A 15 -2.12 2.22 -10.34
N GLN A 16 -3.37 2.50 -10.01
CA GLN A 16 -4.40 1.48 -9.86
C GLN A 16 -5.61 1.76 -10.74
N ALA A 17 -6.31 0.70 -11.13
CA ALA A 17 -7.59 0.80 -11.79
C ALA A 17 -8.41 -0.50 -11.71
N ASP A 18 -9.69 -0.37 -12.08
CA ASP A 18 -10.63 -1.47 -12.22
C ASP A 18 -11.06 -1.64 -13.68
N ILE A 19 -11.25 -2.90 -14.09
CA ILE A 19 -11.82 -3.28 -15.38
C ILE A 19 -13.05 -4.16 -15.12
N HIS A 20 -14.23 -3.66 -15.49
CA HIS A 20 -15.46 -4.44 -15.46
C HIS A 20 -15.51 -5.43 -16.63
N GLN A 21 -16.26 -6.53 -16.50
CA GLN A 21 -16.35 -7.61 -17.51
C GLN A 21 -14.98 -8.03 -18.07
N PRO A 22 -13.99 -8.36 -17.21
CA PRO A 22 -12.61 -8.62 -17.63
C PRO A 22 -12.48 -9.79 -18.63
N GLU A 23 -13.42 -10.74 -18.60
CA GLU A 23 -13.52 -11.85 -19.54
C GLU A 23 -13.82 -11.42 -21.00
N ILE A 24 -14.30 -10.18 -21.19
CA ILE A 24 -14.55 -9.55 -22.50
C ILE A 24 -13.55 -8.44 -22.78
N ASN A 25 -13.25 -7.63 -21.75
CA ASN A 25 -12.50 -6.38 -21.89
C ASN A 25 -10.97 -6.55 -21.83
N CYS A 26 -10.48 -7.60 -21.16
CA CYS A 26 -9.06 -7.97 -21.14
C CYS A 26 -8.90 -9.50 -21.12
N PRO A 27 -9.46 -10.23 -22.12
CA PRO A 27 -9.59 -11.67 -22.09
C PRO A 27 -8.24 -12.38 -21.99
N GLY A 28 -7.18 -11.83 -22.61
CA GLY A 28 -5.86 -12.44 -22.58
C GLY A 28 -5.25 -12.41 -21.18
N PHE A 29 -5.35 -11.28 -20.49
CA PHE A 29 -4.88 -11.14 -19.11
C PHE A 29 -5.78 -11.87 -18.10
N PHE A 30 -7.09 -11.84 -18.30
CA PHE A 30 -8.05 -12.56 -17.46
C PHE A 30 -7.80 -14.07 -17.48
N GLN A 31 -7.57 -14.64 -18.66
CA GLN A 31 -7.19 -16.05 -18.82
C GLN A 31 -5.83 -16.37 -18.20
N LEU A 32 -4.87 -15.45 -18.28
CA LEU A 32 -3.56 -15.60 -17.63
C LEU A 32 -3.69 -15.68 -16.10
N CYS A 33 -4.59 -14.90 -15.50
CA CYS A 33 -4.89 -14.99 -14.07
C CYS A 33 -5.54 -16.33 -13.69
N ASN A 34 -6.33 -16.92 -14.59
CA ASN A 34 -6.99 -18.22 -14.42
C ASN A 34 -7.73 -18.36 -13.06
N GLY A 35 -8.47 -17.31 -12.68
CA GLY A 35 -9.21 -17.25 -11.41
C GLY A 35 -8.36 -16.99 -10.16
N ASN A 36 -7.03 -16.89 -10.28
CA ASN A 36 -6.12 -16.60 -9.17
C ASN A 36 -5.64 -15.14 -9.20
N ARG A 37 -5.23 -14.63 -8.04
CA ARG A 37 -4.45 -13.40 -7.99
C ARG A 37 -3.14 -13.59 -8.77
N LEU A 38 -2.75 -12.58 -9.53
CA LEU A 38 -1.52 -12.58 -10.32
C LEU A 38 -0.56 -11.52 -9.78
N MET A 39 0.72 -11.87 -9.70
CA MET A 39 1.80 -10.95 -9.37
C MET A 39 2.93 -11.16 -10.37
N ALA A 40 3.48 -10.06 -10.89
CA ALA A 40 4.61 -10.07 -11.80
C ALA A 40 5.56 -8.94 -11.45
N SER A 41 6.86 -9.16 -11.66
CA SER A 41 7.89 -8.14 -11.50
C SER A 41 8.89 -8.23 -12.64
N HIS A 42 9.30 -7.08 -13.16
CA HIS A 42 10.34 -6.96 -14.16
C HIS A 42 10.99 -5.58 -14.04
N GLN A 43 12.32 -5.52 -13.87
CA GLN A 43 13.10 -4.28 -13.84
C GLN A 43 12.59 -3.23 -12.82
N GLY A 44 12.10 -3.69 -11.66
CA GLY A 44 11.56 -2.81 -10.61
C GLY A 44 10.14 -2.29 -10.87
N ASN A 45 9.48 -2.71 -11.96
CA ASN A 45 8.06 -2.51 -12.20
C ASN A 45 7.28 -3.73 -11.71
N LEU A 46 6.35 -3.50 -10.79
CA LEU A 46 5.53 -4.53 -10.19
C LEU A 46 4.10 -4.41 -10.68
N LEU A 47 3.47 -5.53 -10.95
CA LEU A 47 2.06 -5.62 -11.28
C LEU A 47 1.38 -6.63 -10.37
N PHE A 48 0.28 -6.21 -9.76
CA PHE A 48 -0.59 -7.05 -8.93
C PHE A 48 -1.99 -6.99 -9.50
N ALA A 49 -2.67 -8.13 -9.59
CA ALA A 49 -4.05 -8.17 -10.04
C ALA A 49 -4.88 -9.17 -9.23
N ASN A 50 -6.11 -8.78 -8.94
CA ASN A 50 -7.18 -9.68 -8.53
C ASN A 50 -8.21 -9.75 -9.67
N PRO A 51 -8.35 -10.91 -10.36
CA PRO A 51 -9.27 -11.03 -11.50
C PRO A 51 -10.75 -11.00 -11.09
N ASN A 52 -11.07 -11.10 -9.80
CA ASN A 52 -12.44 -11.14 -9.32
C ASN A 52 -12.61 -10.43 -7.96
N ASN A 53 -12.67 -9.11 -8.02
CA ASN A 53 -13.23 -8.27 -6.97
C ASN A 53 -14.70 -7.98 -7.30
N ASN A 54 -15.61 -8.84 -6.82
CA ASN A 54 -17.06 -8.76 -7.10
C ASN A 54 -17.39 -8.68 -8.61
N GLY A 55 -16.68 -9.44 -9.44
CA GLY A 55 -16.88 -9.47 -10.90
C GLY A 55 -16.09 -8.42 -11.69
N ALA A 56 -15.37 -7.51 -11.03
CA ALA A 56 -14.40 -6.63 -11.67
C ALA A 56 -12.97 -7.14 -11.46
N LEU A 57 -12.08 -6.90 -12.42
CA LEU A 57 -10.66 -7.09 -12.23
C LEU A 57 -10.07 -5.81 -11.66
N HIS A 58 -9.41 -5.91 -10.51
CA HIS A 58 -8.63 -4.82 -9.93
C HIS A 58 -7.15 -5.08 -10.19
N PHE A 59 -6.40 -4.06 -10.61
CA PHE A 59 -4.95 -4.16 -10.71
C PHE A 59 -4.23 -2.90 -10.23
N GLY A 60 -3.00 -3.10 -9.78
CA GLY A 60 -2.05 -2.05 -9.43
C GLY A 60 -0.72 -2.26 -10.12
N ILE A 61 -0.14 -1.16 -10.59
CA ILE A 61 1.22 -1.07 -11.10
C ILE A 61 2.01 -0.20 -10.12
N SER A 62 3.11 -0.70 -9.60
CA SER A 62 3.95 0.02 -8.64
C SER A 62 5.39 0.10 -9.13
N PHE A 63 6.05 1.22 -8.91
CA PHE A 63 7.43 1.47 -9.31
C PHE A 63 8.04 2.62 -8.50
N LYS A 64 9.36 2.75 -8.52
CA LYS A 64 10.05 3.90 -7.91
C LYS A 64 9.60 5.19 -8.58
N THR A 65 9.20 6.18 -7.79
CA THR A 65 8.82 7.50 -8.29
C THR A 65 9.98 8.05 -9.14
N PRO A 66 9.75 8.37 -10.43
CA PRO A 66 10.80 8.86 -11.31
C PRO A 66 11.44 10.14 -10.74
N ASP A 67 12.77 10.24 -10.83
CA ASP A 67 13.53 11.38 -10.27
C ASP A 67 13.06 12.72 -10.84
N GLU A 68 12.60 12.72 -12.09
CA GLU A 68 12.08 13.90 -12.78
C GLU A 68 10.81 14.47 -12.12
N TRP A 69 10.10 13.67 -11.32
CA TRP A 69 8.83 14.06 -10.70
C TRP A 69 9.01 14.82 -9.38
N LYS A 70 10.23 14.89 -8.83
CA LYS A 70 10.54 15.61 -7.58
C LYS A 70 10.15 17.10 -7.61
N ASN A 71 10.13 17.71 -8.81
CA ASN A 71 9.77 19.13 -8.98
C ASN A 71 8.36 19.31 -9.57
N GLN A 72 7.94 18.41 -10.47
CA GLN A 72 6.63 18.44 -11.10
C GLN A 72 6.30 17.05 -11.67
N THR A 73 5.15 16.49 -11.30
CA THR A 73 4.64 15.24 -11.88
C THR A 73 4.45 15.41 -13.39
N GLN A 74 5.08 14.55 -14.20
CA GLN A 74 4.98 14.63 -15.66
C GLN A 74 3.78 13.86 -16.23
N VAL A 75 3.08 13.09 -15.40
CA VAL A 75 1.87 12.36 -15.76
C VAL A 75 0.66 13.04 -15.13
N ASP A 76 -0.31 13.41 -15.96
CA ASP A 76 -1.60 13.93 -15.52
C ASP A 76 -2.60 12.79 -15.40
N PHE A 77 -2.92 12.38 -14.16
CA PHE A 77 -3.90 11.32 -13.89
C PHE A 77 -5.34 11.69 -14.28
N GLN A 78 -5.64 12.97 -14.55
CA GLN A 78 -6.93 13.37 -15.13
C GLN A 78 -7.00 13.12 -16.65
N ASN A 79 -5.84 12.97 -17.30
CA ASN A 79 -5.72 12.67 -18.71
C ASN A 79 -5.25 11.24 -18.93
N ARG A 80 -6.21 10.32 -19.15
CA ARG A 80 -5.96 8.91 -19.44
C ARG A 80 -4.84 8.67 -20.47
N ASN A 81 -4.78 9.46 -21.54
CA ASN A 81 -3.77 9.26 -22.59
C ASN A 81 -2.35 9.52 -22.05
N SER A 82 -2.19 10.51 -21.18
CA SER A 82 -0.89 10.78 -20.52
C SER A 82 -0.42 9.59 -19.68
N VAL A 83 -1.33 8.94 -18.95
CA VAL A 83 -1.02 7.75 -18.15
C VAL A 83 -0.73 6.54 -19.03
N VAL A 84 -1.53 6.33 -20.09
CA VAL A 84 -1.34 5.23 -21.06
C VAL A 84 0.01 5.34 -21.75
N ASP A 85 0.37 6.52 -22.27
CA ASP A 85 1.64 6.75 -22.97
C ASP A 85 2.84 6.45 -22.06
N PHE A 86 2.76 6.89 -20.80
CA PHE A 86 3.77 6.58 -19.78
C PHE A 86 3.85 5.07 -19.50
N LEU A 87 2.73 4.43 -19.19
CA LEU A 87 2.70 3.01 -18.84
C LEU A 87 3.15 2.12 -20.01
N LEU A 88 2.76 2.41 -21.26
CA LEU A 88 3.19 1.63 -22.43
C LEU A 88 4.68 1.77 -22.74
N LYS A 89 5.28 2.91 -22.39
CA LYS A 89 6.74 3.09 -22.47
C LYS A 89 7.44 2.19 -21.44
N GLU A 90 7.00 2.26 -20.18
CA GLU A 90 7.57 1.46 -19.08
C GLU A 90 7.29 -0.05 -19.21
N PHE A 91 6.17 -0.42 -19.86
CA PHE A 91 5.74 -1.80 -20.09
C PHE A 91 6.03 -2.27 -21.53
N SER A 92 6.91 -1.59 -22.26
CA SER A 92 7.22 -1.91 -23.67
C SER A 92 7.74 -3.35 -23.85
N ASP A 93 8.54 -3.84 -22.90
CA ASP A 93 9.10 -5.20 -22.87
C ASP A 93 8.13 -6.28 -22.38
N TRP A 94 6.94 -5.90 -21.90
CA TRP A 94 5.96 -6.84 -21.37
C TRP A 94 5.12 -7.47 -22.49
N ASP A 95 4.60 -8.67 -22.24
CA ASP A 95 3.71 -9.37 -23.15
C ASP A 95 2.44 -8.55 -23.46
N GLU A 96 1.92 -8.66 -24.68
CA GLU A 96 0.76 -7.91 -25.15
C GLU A 96 -0.48 -8.06 -24.26
N ARG A 97 -0.62 -9.17 -23.52
CA ARG A 97 -1.69 -9.35 -22.53
C ARG A 97 -1.65 -8.30 -21.41
N TYR A 98 -0.46 -7.85 -20.99
CA TYR A 98 -0.34 -6.79 -19.99
C TYR A 98 -0.61 -5.41 -20.61
N LYS A 99 -0.24 -5.20 -21.88
CA LYS A 99 -0.52 -3.94 -22.60
C LYS A 99 -2.02 -3.77 -22.88
N GLU A 100 -2.74 -4.86 -23.17
CA GLU A 100 -4.21 -4.88 -23.28
C GLU A 100 -4.87 -4.28 -22.02
N LEU A 101 -4.37 -4.65 -20.83
CA LEU A 101 -4.85 -4.11 -19.55
C LEU A 101 -4.77 -2.58 -19.50
N ILE A 102 -3.63 -2.02 -19.91
CA ILE A 102 -3.38 -0.57 -19.95
C ILE A 102 -4.31 0.11 -20.97
N HIS A 103 -4.45 -0.46 -22.17
CA HIS A 103 -5.31 0.10 -23.21
C HIS A 103 -6.78 0.14 -22.79
N THR A 104 -7.32 -0.93 -22.21
CA THR A 104 -8.76 -1.03 -21.89
C THR A 104 -9.17 -0.18 -20.67
N THR A 105 -8.25 0.15 -19.77
CA THR A 105 -8.52 0.82 -18.49
C THR A 105 -9.02 2.26 -18.58
N LEU A 106 -10.32 2.52 -18.35
CA LEU A 106 -10.96 3.83 -18.59
C LEU A 106 -10.31 5.03 -17.87
N SER A 107 -9.89 4.83 -16.61
CA SER A 107 -9.30 5.87 -15.77
C SER A 107 -8.32 5.23 -14.78
N PHE A 108 -7.30 5.99 -14.40
CA PHE A 108 -6.28 5.54 -13.45
C PHE A 108 -6.26 6.42 -12.21
N VAL A 109 -5.94 5.82 -11.06
CA VAL A 109 -5.66 6.54 -9.82
C VAL A 109 -4.19 6.40 -9.48
N GLY A 110 -3.48 7.53 -9.45
CA GLY A 110 -2.10 7.61 -8.97
C GLY A 110 -2.03 7.94 -7.49
N LEU A 111 -1.24 7.20 -6.74
CA LEU A 111 -1.05 7.39 -5.30
C LEU A 111 0.40 7.10 -4.89
N ALA A 112 1.10 8.11 -4.37
CA ALA A 112 2.41 7.92 -3.76
C ALA A 112 2.30 7.07 -2.49
N THR A 113 3.15 6.07 -2.36
CA THR A 113 3.29 5.30 -1.12
C THR A 113 3.82 6.21 -0.03
N ARG A 114 3.21 6.08 1.16
CA ARG A 114 3.51 6.91 2.32
C ARG A 114 3.66 6.07 3.56
N ILE A 115 4.38 6.62 4.53
CA ILE A 115 4.57 6.06 5.86
C ILE A 115 4.30 7.14 6.91
N PHE A 116 3.69 6.76 8.03
CA PHE A 116 3.58 7.58 9.23
C PHE A 116 4.52 7.00 10.30
N PRO A 117 5.77 7.46 10.38
CA PRO A 117 6.83 6.71 11.06
C PRO A 117 6.68 6.74 12.59
N LEU A 118 6.77 5.57 13.23
CA LEU A 118 6.69 5.43 14.69
C LEU A 118 8.02 5.76 15.41
N GLU A 119 8.78 6.75 14.94
CA GLU A 119 10.12 7.04 15.46
C GLU A 119 10.12 7.61 16.88
N LYS A 120 9.25 8.61 17.10
CA LYS A 120 9.21 9.39 18.34
C LYS A 120 8.02 8.96 19.20
N PRO A 121 8.19 8.88 20.52
CA PRO A 121 7.05 8.71 21.42
C PRO A 121 6.03 9.82 21.20
N TRP A 122 4.74 9.47 21.20
CA TRP A 122 3.68 10.46 21.13
C TRP A 122 3.64 11.32 22.40
N LYS A 123 2.99 12.50 22.28
CA LYS A 123 2.90 13.47 23.38
C LYS A 123 2.22 12.87 24.61
N SER A 124 2.95 12.80 25.72
CA SER A 124 2.43 12.35 27.01
C SER A 124 1.49 13.36 27.67
N LYS A 125 1.65 14.66 27.38
CA LYS A 125 0.77 15.73 27.86
C LYS A 125 -0.31 16.03 26.83
N ARG A 126 -1.55 15.65 27.14
CA ARG A 126 -2.74 15.86 26.28
C ARG A 126 -3.78 16.68 27.06
N PRO A 127 -4.51 17.60 26.40
CA PRO A 127 -5.53 18.40 27.07
C PRO A 127 -6.76 17.57 27.48
N LEU A 128 -7.08 16.52 26.71
CA LEU A 128 -8.13 15.53 26.97
C LEU A 128 -7.68 14.17 26.41
N PRO A 129 -8.29 13.05 26.85
CA PRO A 129 -8.03 11.73 26.28
C PRO A 129 -8.31 11.71 24.77
N ILE A 130 -7.30 11.33 24.00
CA ILE A 130 -7.36 11.14 22.55
C ILE A 130 -6.27 10.16 22.16
N THR A 131 -6.53 9.30 21.18
CA THR A 131 -5.55 8.36 20.61
C THR A 131 -5.88 8.08 19.13
N MET A 132 -5.06 7.30 18.45
CA MET A 132 -5.23 6.91 17.04
C MET A 132 -5.10 5.39 16.91
N ILE A 133 -5.76 4.81 15.91
CA ILE A 133 -5.70 3.40 15.52
C ILE A 133 -5.59 3.27 13.99
N GLY A 134 -5.15 2.13 13.49
CA GLY A 134 -5.00 1.82 12.06
C GLY A 134 -4.03 2.76 11.36
N ASP A 135 -4.30 3.06 10.08
CA ASP A 135 -3.44 3.93 9.27
C ASP A 135 -3.23 5.33 9.86
N ALA A 136 -4.17 5.83 10.68
CA ALA A 136 -3.98 7.10 11.39
C ALA A 136 -2.85 7.00 12.44
N ALA A 137 -2.62 5.81 13.01
CA ALA A 137 -1.55 5.55 13.97
C ALA A 137 -0.24 5.15 13.31
N HIS A 138 -0.28 4.34 12.24
CA HIS A 138 0.92 3.69 11.70
C HIS A 138 0.82 3.32 10.21
N LEU A 139 0.25 4.20 9.37
CA LEU A 139 0.31 4.07 7.90
C LEU A 139 1.70 3.60 7.43
N MET A 140 1.76 2.63 6.52
CA MET A 140 3.00 2.01 6.05
C MET A 140 2.85 1.43 4.64
N PRO A 141 3.97 1.10 3.95
CA PRO A 141 3.91 0.45 2.63
C PRO A 141 3.13 -0.88 2.65
N PRO A 142 2.27 -1.14 1.64
CA PRO A 142 1.37 -2.30 1.64
C PRO A 142 2.00 -3.59 1.07
N PHE A 143 3.24 -3.53 0.58
CA PHE A 143 3.83 -4.59 -0.26
C PHE A 143 4.07 -5.92 0.48
N ALA A 144 4.26 -5.87 1.80
CA ALA A 144 4.37 -7.05 2.67
C ALA A 144 3.01 -7.60 3.14
N GLY A 145 1.88 -7.04 2.69
CA GLY A 145 0.54 -7.42 3.15
C GLY A 145 0.19 -6.90 4.56
N GLN A 146 1.00 -5.99 5.11
CA GLN A 146 0.73 -5.26 6.34
C GLN A 146 -0.35 -4.17 6.12
N GLY A 147 -0.95 -3.70 7.22
CA GLY A 147 -1.97 -2.63 7.20
C GLY A 147 -3.21 -2.99 8.01
N VAL A 148 -4.25 -3.51 7.35
CA VAL A 148 -5.56 -3.70 8.01
C VAL A 148 -5.50 -4.61 9.25
N ASN A 149 -4.67 -5.66 9.24
CA ASN A 149 -4.57 -6.57 10.38
C ASN A 149 -3.99 -5.88 11.62
N SER A 150 -2.96 -5.04 11.48
CA SER A 150 -2.41 -4.29 12.63
C SER A 150 -3.44 -3.27 13.16
N GLY A 151 -4.20 -2.62 12.28
CA GLY A 151 -5.31 -1.75 12.68
C GLY A 151 -6.43 -2.47 13.44
N LEU A 152 -6.75 -3.71 13.06
CA LEU A 152 -7.72 -4.54 13.80
C LEU A 152 -7.18 -4.98 15.17
N VAL A 153 -5.88 -5.23 15.28
CA VAL A 153 -5.21 -5.48 16.58
C VAL A 153 -5.28 -4.24 17.47
N ASP A 154 -5.09 -3.05 16.92
CA ASP A 154 -5.28 -1.81 17.69
C ASP A 154 -6.69 -1.70 18.26
N ALA A 155 -7.70 -1.98 17.43
CA ALA A 155 -9.09 -1.92 17.82
C ALA A 155 -9.38 -2.90 18.96
N LEU A 156 -8.87 -4.13 18.86
CA LEU A 156 -9.01 -5.15 19.90
C LEU A 156 -8.38 -4.69 21.22
N ILE A 157 -7.07 -4.37 21.21
CA ILE A 157 -6.31 -4.02 22.42
C ILE A 157 -6.90 -2.77 23.09
N LEU A 158 -7.22 -1.73 22.31
CA LEU A 158 -7.77 -0.50 22.87
C LEU A 158 -9.17 -0.74 23.45
N SER A 159 -10.01 -1.53 22.78
CA SER A 159 -11.36 -1.82 23.27
C SER A 159 -11.34 -2.61 24.58
N ASP A 160 -10.48 -3.63 24.68
CA ASP A 160 -10.30 -4.42 25.90
C ASP A 160 -9.77 -3.56 27.05
N ASN A 161 -8.77 -2.71 26.78
CA ASN A 161 -8.22 -1.80 27.78
C ASN A 161 -9.26 -0.81 28.33
N LEU A 162 -10.23 -0.39 27.51
CA LEU A 162 -11.29 0.53 27.92
C LEU A 162 -12.49 -0.18 28.60
N ALA A 163 -12.70 -1.47 28.35
CA ALA A 163 -13.86 -2.21 28.84
C ALA A 163 -13.57 -3.02 30.11
N ASP A 164 -12.35 -3.53 30.28
CA ASP A 164 -12.02 -4.53 31.31
C ASP A 164 -11.96 -4.00 32.75
N GLY A 165 -12.01 -2.67 32.94
CA GLY A 165 -11.91 -2.05 34.26
C GLY A 165 -10.56 -2.26 34.96
N LYS A 166 -9.52 -2.65 34.22
CA LYS A 166 -8.16 -2.92 34.73
C LYS A 166 -7.32 -1.66 34.96
N PHE A 167 -7.75 -0.51 34.44
CA PHE A 167 -7.03 0.77 34.51
C PHE A 167 -7.82 1.79 35.32
N ASN A 168 -7.11 2.70 36.00
CA ASN A 168 -7.74 3.69 36.88
C ASN A 168 -8.30 4.90 36.10
N SER A 169 -7.93 5.06 34.84
CA SER A 169 -8.37 6.16 33.98
C SER A 169 -8.31 5.80 32.49
N ILE A 170 -8.99 6.61 31.67
CA ILE A 170 -8.94 6.50 30.20
C ILE A 170 -7.50 6.73 29.72
N GLU A 171 -6.78 7.67 30.33
CA GLU A 171 -5.39 7.98 30.00
C GLU A 171 -4.45 6.79 30.24
N GLU A 172 -4.64 6.04 31.33
CA GLU A 172 -3.86 4.83 31.61
C GLU A 172 -4.15 3.71 30.59
N ALA A 173 -5.42 3.48 30.26
CA ALA A 173 -5.83 2.49 29.26
C ALA A 173 -5.26 2.82 27.87
N VAL A 174 -5.36 4.08 27.44
CA VAL A 174 -4.79 4.58 26.18
C VAL A 174 -3.26 4.46 26.18
N LYS A 175 -2.60 4.84 27.26
CA LYS A 175 -1.14 4.75 27.38
C LYS A 175 -0.67 3.30 27.25
N ASN A 176 -1.38 2.36 27.87
CA ASN A 176 -1.04 0.94 27.76
C ASN A 176 -1.23 0.41 26.33
N TYR A 177 -2.33 0.79 25.67
CA TYR A 177 -2.56 0.45 24.26
C TYR A 177 -1.42 0.98 23.38
N GLU A 178 -1.08 2.26 23.49
CA GLU A 178 -0.04 2.88 22.68
C GLU A 178 1.32 2.21 22.91
N GLN A 179 1.66 1.82 24.14
CA GLN A 179 2.89 1.09 24.43
C GLN A 179 2.99 -0.25 23.70
N GLN A 180 1.88 -0.99 23.60
CA GLN A 180 1.84 -2.25 22.85
C GLN A 180 1.89 -1.99 21.34
N MET A 181 1.10 -1.03 20.86
CA MET A 181 1.05 -0.65 19.45
C MET A 181 2.40 -0.19 18.91
N PHE A 182 3.16 0.57 19.68
CA PHE A 182 4.51 0.98 19.29
C PHE A 182 5.48 -0.21 19.10
N ILE A 183 5.22 -1.38 19.69
CA ILE A 183 6.07 -2.57 19.52
C ILE A 183 5.74 -3.24 18.18
N TYR A 184 4.52 -3.75 18.03
CA TYR A 184 4.15 -4.48 16.81
C TYR A 184 4.03 -3.57 15.58
N GLY A 185 3.69 -2.30 15.77
CA GLY A 185 3.63 -1.31 14.70
C GLY A 185 5.00 -1.00 14.13
N LYS A 186 6.04 -0.94 14.97
CA LYS A 186 7.44 -0.76 14.50
C LYS A 186 7.93 -1.99 13.75
N GLU A 187 7.68 -3.17 14.28
CA GLU A 187 8.04 -4.43 13.62
C GLU A 187 7.40 -4.53 12.22
N ALA A 188 6.10 -4.21 12.12
CA ALA A 188 5.40 -4.18 10.84
C ALA A 188 5.95 -3.09 9.89
N GLN A 189 6.29 -1.90 10.39
CA GLN A 189 6.92 -0.85 9.57
C GLN A 189 8.30 -1.25 9.06
N GLU A 190 9.12 -1.90 9.89
CA GLU A 190 10.44 -2.40 9.51
C GLU A 190 10.32 -3.48 8.42
N GLU A 191 9.41 -4.44 8.60
CA GLU A 191 9.14 -5.50 7.61
C GLU A 191 8.67 -4.90 6.28
N SER A 192 7.65 -4.04 6.31
CA SER A 192 7.12 -3.39 5.11
C SER A 192 8.15 -2.52 4.39
N THR A 193 8.97 -1.77 5.12
CA THR A 193 10.01 -0.91 4.55
C THR A 193 11.12 -1.75 3.91
N GLN A 194 11.58 -2.80 4.59
CA GLN A 194 12.58 -3.70 4.03
C GLN A 194 12.04 -4.42 2.79
N ASN A 195 10.80 -4.89 2.84
CA ASN A 195 10.15 -5.55 1.72
C ASN A 195 9.97 -4.60 0.52
N GLU A 196 9.60 -3.33 0.74
CA GLU A 196 9.59 -2.30 -0.30
C GLU A 196 10.98 -2.15 -0.94
N ILE A 197 12.04 -2.00 -0.14
CA ILE A 197 13.41 -1.88 -0.65
C ILE A 197 13.80 -3.07 -1.54
N GLU A 198 13.48 -4.30 -1.11
CA GLU A 198 13.78 -5.52 -1.87
C GLU A 198 12.95 -5.62 -3.16
N MET A 199 11.64 -5.39 -3.08
CA MET A 199 10.70 -5.59 -4.17
C MET A 199 10.95 -4.67 -5.36
N PHE A 200 11.45 -3.45 -5.10
CA PHE A 200 11.76 -2.46 -6.15
C PHE A 200 13.23 -2.47 -6.60
N LYS A 201 13.99 -3.54 -6.30
CA LYS A 201 15.27 -3.78 -6.96
C LYS A 201 15.04 -4.24 -8.41
N PRO A 202 15.90 -3.85 -9.37
CA PRO A 202 15.71 -4.20 -10.77
C PRO A 202 15.69 -5.71 -11.06
N ASP A 203 16.34 -6.51 -10.20
CA ASP A 203 16.49 -7.96 -10.30
C ASP A 203 15.56 -8.75 -9.36
N PHE A 204 14.59 -8.08 -8.73
CA PHE A 204 13.61 -8.74 -7.88
C PHE A 204 12.76 -9.74 -8.65
N THR A 205 12.48 -10.89 -8.01
CA THR A 205 11.44 -11.81 -8.45
C THR A 205 10.69 -12.34 -7.24
N PHE A 206 9.36 -12.51 -7.34
CA PHE A 206 8.57 -13.06 -6.22
C PHE A 206 9.00 -14.48 -5.79
N GLN A 207 9.73 -15.21 -6.63
CA GLN A 207 10.33 -16.50 -6.24
C GLN A 207 11.33 -16.34 -5.09
N GLN A 208 12.01 -15.19 -4.98
CA GLN A 208 12.93 -14.91 -3.87
C GLN A 208 12.21 -14.89 -2.51
N LEU A 209 10.90 -14.55 -2.48
CA LEU A 209 10.09 -14.58 -1.26
C LEU A 209 9.56 -15.98 -0.91
N LEU A 210 9.56 -16.92 -1.87
CA LEU A 210 9.05 -18.28 -1.67
C LEU A 210 10.14 -19.28 -1.24
N ASN A 211 11.41 -18.90 -1.34
CA ASN A 211 12.56 -19.75 -1.02
C ASN A 211 13.11 -19.50 0.40
N VAL A 212 12.29 -18.92 1.28
CA VAL A 212 12.61 -18.65 2.69
C VAL A 212 11.93 -19.67 3.59
#